data_AF-A0A087U1N0-F1
#
_entry.id   AF-A0A087U1N0-F1
#
_cell.length_a   1.000
_cell.length_b   1.000
_cell.length_c   1.000
_cell.angle_alpha   90.00
_cell.angle_beta   90.00
_cell.angle_gamma   90.00
#
_symmetry.space_group_name_H-M   'P 1'
#
loop_
_entity.id
_entity.type
_entity.pdbx_description
1 polymer ?
#
loop_
_entity_poly.entity_id
_entity_poly.type
_entity_poly.pdbx_seq_one_letter_code
_entity_poly.pdbx_strand_id
1 'polypeptide(L)'
;MDILAPGRNNHMYIFVGLDPGETYNFQVQACNALGCGNWSEPLEGTTSDGIPDPPQNVEMRCDHDFDKDTDSVYITWEAPLNAR
;
A
#
# COMPACT_ATOMS: atom_id res chain seq x y z
N MET A 1 -4.05 -44.10 23.19
CA MET A 1 -5.20 -43.37 22.63
C MET A 1 -4.61 -42.27 21.77
N ASP A 2 -4.44 -42.56 20.48
CA ASP A 2 -3.98 -41.57 19.52
C ASP A 2 -5.11 -40.58 19.28
N ILE A 3 -4.90 -39.34 19.70
CA ILE A 3 -5.81 -38.24 19.40
C ILE A 3 -5.59 -37.94 17.93
N LEU A 4 -6.52 -38.41 17.08
CA LEU A 4 -6.60 -38.02 15.69
C LEU A 4 -6.68 -36.50 15.65
N ALA A 5 -5.58 -35.84 15.26
CA ALA A 5 -5.62 -34.42 14.97
C ALA A 5 -6.70 -34.22 13.89
N PRO A 6 -7.74 -33.41 14.12
CA PRO A 6 -8.72 -33.11 13.09
C PRO A 6 -7.95 -32.53 11.89
N GLY A 7 -8.27 -33.02 10.69
CA GLY A 7 -7.60 -32.61 9.46
C GLY A 7 -7.40 -31.10 9.43
N ARG A 8 -6.17 -30.66 9.16
CA ARG A 8 -5.85 -29.23 8.97
C ARG A 8 -6.67 -28.72 7.79
N ASN A 9 -7.85 -28.19 8.06
CA ASN A 9 -8.58 -27.37 7.11
C ASN A 9 -7.84 -26.03 7.08
N ASN A 10 -7.18 -25.74 5.97
CA ASN A 10 -6.54 -24.44 5.76
C ASN A 10 -7.66 -23.39 5.60
N HIS A 11 -8.04 -22.74 6.71
CA HIS A 11 -8.89 -21.56 6.65
C HIS A 11 -8.04 -20.39 6.16
N MET A 12 -8.22 -20.03 4.89
CA MET A 12 -7.59 -18.88 4.26
C MET A 12 -8.63 -17.76 4.12
N TYR A 13 -8.23 -16.54 4.52
CA TYR A 13 -9.01 -15.34 4.27
C TYR A 13 -8.15 -14.36 3.47
N ILE A 14 -8.74 -13.73 2.46
CA ILE A 14 -8.07 -12.73 1.63
C ILE A 14 -8.69 -11.38 1.96
N PHE A 15 -7.86 -10.47 2.45
CA PHE A 15 -8.24 -9.07 2.62
C PHE A 15 -8.02 -8.35 1.28
N VAL A 16 -9.07 -7.71 0.78
CA VAL A 16 -9.06 -6.93 -0.48
C VAL A 16 -9.40 -5.48 -0.20
N GLY A 17 -8.99 -4.58 -1.09
CA GLY A 17 -9.26 -3.15 -0.93
C GLY A 17 -8.46 -2.49 0.20
N LEU A 18 -7.27 -3.01 0.48
CA LEU A 18 -6.30 -2.37 1.37
C LEU A 18 -5.59 -1.24 0.64
N ASP A 19 -5.20 -0.20 1.38
CA ASP A 19 -4.44 0.92 0.84
C ASP A 19 -3.02 0.45 0.46
N PRO A 20 -2.49 0.83 -0.71
CA PRO A 20 -1.12 0.49 -1.12
C PRO A 20 -0.07 1.12 -0.20
N GLY A 21 1.09 0.48 -0.04
CA GLY A 21 2.19 0.96 0.80
C GLY A 21 1.84 1.16 2.28
N GLU A 22 0.76 0.54 2.77
CA GLU A 22 0.27 0.68 4.13
C GLU A 22 0.51 -0.59 4.95
N THR A 23 0.87 -0.40 6.22
CA THR A 23 1.13 -1.50 7.14
C THR A 23 -0.11 -1.84 7.96
N TYR A 24 -0.55 -3.10 7.88
CA TYR A 24 -1.68 -3.62 8.62
C TYR A 24 -1.23 -4.67 9.64
N ASN A 25 -1.95 -4.73 10.76
CA ASN A 25 -1.77 -5.74 11.80
C ASN A 25 -2.95 -6.71 11.81
N PHE A 26 -2.68 -7.99 11.63
CA PHE A 26 -3.67 -9.06 11.60
C PHE A 26 -3.56 -9.95 12.83
N GLN A 27 -4.71 -10.23 13.44
CA GLN A 27 -4.83 -11.21 14.53
C GLN A 27 -6.03 -12.11 14.28
N VAL A 28 -5.93 -13.35 14.75
CA VAL A 28 -7.02 -14.32 14.65
C VAL A 28 -7.30 -14.92 16.02
N GLN A 29 -8.55 -15.27 16.30
CA GLN A 29 -8.93 -16.05 17.46
C GLN A 29 -9.88 -17.17 17.05
N ALA A 30 -9.78 -18.32 17.72
CA ALA A 30 -10.70 -19.43 17.50
C ALA A 30 -11.93 -19.29 18.40
N CYS A 31 -13.13 -19.46 17.85
CA CYS A 31 -14.38 -19.43 18.61
C CYS A 31 -15.13 -20.76 18.51
N ASN A 32 -15.81 -21.14 19.60
CA ASN A 32 -16.74 -22.25 19.66
C ASN A 32 -18.06 -21.81 20.34
N ALA A 33 -18.98 -22.73 20.57
CA ALA A 33 -20.29 -22.43 21.15
C ALA A 33 -20.24 -21.85 22.58
N LEU A 34 -19.13 -22.00 23.30
CA LEU A 34 -18.92 -21.46 24.65
C LEU A 34 -18.24 -20.09 24.64
N GLY A 35 -17.68 -19.67 23.51
CA GLY A 35 -17.00 -18.38 23.36
C GLY A 35 -15.73 -18.45 22.49
N CYS A 36 -14.99 -17.34 22.45
CA CYS A 36 -13.72 -17.22 21.75
C CYS A 36 -12.54 -17.39 22.70
N GLY A 37 -11.50 -18.07 22.22
CA GLY A 37 -10.21 -18.14 22.90
C GLY A 37 -9.42 -16.85 22.74
N ASN A 38 -8.16 -16.89 23.21
CA ASN A 38 -7.25 -15.76 23.09
C ASN A 38 -6.96 -15.42 21.62
N TRP A 39 -6.67 -14.14 21.36
CA TRP A 39 -6.08 -13.70 20.10
C TRP A 39 -4.71 -14.32 19.89
N SER A 40 -4.36 -14.54 18.63
CA SER A 40 -3.00 -14.84 18.21
C SER A 40 -2.08 -13.66 18.47
N GLU A 41 -0.77 -13.91 18.41
CA GLU A 41 0.20 -12.83 18.21
C GLU A 41 -0.16 -12.05 16.93
N PRO A 42 0.08 -10.72 16.92
CA PRO A 42 -0.13 -9.91 15.74
C PRO A 42 0.85 -10.29 14.64
N LEU A 43 0.33 -10.38 13.42
CA LEU A 43 1.11 -10.47 12.20
C LEU A 43 1.05 -9.12 11.49
N GLU A 44 2.20 -8.47 11.38
CA GLU A 44 2.33 -7.25 10.59
C GLU A 44 2.58 -7.60 9.12
N GLY A 45 1.88 -6.91 8.22
CA GLY A 45 2.07 -7.04 6.78
C GLY A 45 1.88 -5.70 6.08
N THR A 46 2.84 -5.34 5.24
CA THR A 46 2.79 -4.13 4.41
C THR A 46 2.33 -4.49 3.01
N THR A 47 1.34 -3.77 2.49
CA THR A 47 0.91 -3.89 1.09
C THR A 47 2.01 -3.37 0.17
N SER A 48 2.05 -3.87 -1.07
CA SER A 48 2.96 -3.32 -2.07
C SER A 48 2.61 -1.86 -2.39
N ASP A 49 3.60 -1.13 -2.89
CA ASP A 49 3.47 0.24 -3.37
C ASP A 49 2.36 0.39 -4.43
N GLY A 50 1.82 1.60 -4.50
CA GLY A 50 0.67 1.93 -5.33
C GLY A 50 1.05 2.49 -6.69
N ILE A 51 0.05 3.09 -7.34
CA ILE A 51 0.29 4.06 -8.41
C ILE A 51 0.30 5.42 -7.73
N PRO A 52 1.37 6.23 -7.88
CA PRO A 52 1.40 7.55 -7.30
C PRO A 52 0.42 8.47 -8.01
N ASP A 53 -0.02 9.51 -7.32
CA ASP A 53 -0.78 10.57 -7.96
C ASP A 53 0.07 11.31 -9.01
N PRO A 54 -0.56 12.04 -9.95
CA PRO A 54 0.17 12.94 -10.82
C PRO A 54 0.95 14.00 -10.02
N PRO A 55 2.08 14.50 -10.57
CA PRO A 55 2.78 15.64 -9.97
C PRO A 55 1.88 16.87 -9.92
N GLN A 56 2.07 17.69 -8.91
CA GLN A 56 1.28 18.91 -8.69
C GLN A 56 1.96 20.12 -9.34
N ASN A 57 1.21 21.20 -9.54
CA ASN A 57 1.73 22.51 -9.97
C ASN A 57 2.72 22.42 -11.14
N VAL A 58 2.35 21.67 -12.18
CA VAL A 58 3.16 21.55 -13.39
C VAL A 58 3.13 22.87 -14.13
N GLU A 59 4.25 23.56 -14.18
CA GLU A 59 4.43 24.83 -14.86
C GLU A 59 5.49 24.70 -15.95
N MET A 60 5.26 25.39 -17.07
CA MET A 60 6.22 25.48 -18.16
C MET A 60 6.55 26.94 -18.47
N ARG A 61 7.82 27.21 -18.74
CA ARG A 61 8.28 28.52 -19.20
C ARG A 61 9.21 28.32 -20.39
N CYS A 62 8.82 28.90 -21.52
CA CYS A 62 9.68 28.99 -22.69
C CYS A 62 10.48 30.30 -22.63
N ASP A 63 11.73 30.24 -23.05
CA ASP A 63 12.66 31.35 -23.05
C ASP A 63 13.46 31.30 -24.37
N HIS A 64 13.37 32.36 -25.16
CA HIS A 64 14.17 32.49 -26.38
C HIS A 64 15.25 33.53 -26.12
N ASP A 65 16.51 33.11 -26.23
CA ASP A 65 17.67 33.99 -26.14
C ASP A 65 17.99 34.52 -27.54
N PHE A 66 17.58 35.77 -27.83
CA PHE A 66 17.80 36.43 -29.12
C PHE A 66 19.28 36.69 -29.41
N ASP A 67 20.12 36.84 -28.39
CA ASP A 67 21.56 37.09 -28.58
C ASP A 67 22.30 35.81 -28.97
N LYS A 68 21.81 34.65 -28.49
CA LYS A 68 22.36 33.34 -28.83
C LYS A 68 21.60 32.59 -29.93
N ASP A 69 20.43 33.10 -30.34
CA ASP A 69 19.48 32.43 -31.23
C ASP A 69 19.16 31.00 -30.76
N THR A 70 18.84 30.87 -29.47
CA THR A 70 18.56 29.56 -28.85
C THR A 70 17.26 29.57 -28.05
N ASP A 71 16.49 28.50 -28.19
CA ASP A 71 15.30 28.24 -27.37
C ASP A 71 15.64 27.37 -26.17
N SER A 72 15.04 27.70 -25.02
CA SER A 72 15.09 26.92 -23.79
C SER A 72 13.70 26.73 -23.20
N VAL A 73 13.48 25.59 -22.57
CA VAL A 73 12.22 25.28 -21.88
C VAL A 73 12.54 24.87 -20.45
N TYR A 74 11.91 25.55 -19.50
CA TYR A 74 11.97 25.24 -18.08
C TYR A 74 10.66 24.60 -17.67
N ILE A 75 10.74 23.45 -16.99
CA ILE A 75 9.58 22.72 -16.49
C ILE A 75 9.78 22.56 -14.99
N THR A 76 8.77 22.95 -14.20
CA THR A 76 8.76 22.78 -12.75
C THR A 76 7.50 22.05 -12.33
N TRP A 77 7.58 21.30 -11.24
CA TRP A 77 6.46 20.60 -10.64
C TRP A 77 6.71 20.40 -9.14
N GLU A 78 5.63 20.17 -8.41
CA GLU A 78 5.62 19.73 -7.01
C GLU A 78 5.35 18.22 -6.94
N ALA A 79 5.73 17.61 -5.81
CA ALA A 79 5.53 16.20 -5.58
C ALA A 79 4.03 15.82 -5.65
N PRO A 80 3.70 14.59 -6.07
CA PRO A 80 2.35 14.06 -5.94
C PRO A 80 1.81 14.21 -4.52
N LEU A 81 0.50 14.40 -4.39
CA LEU A 81 -0.14 14.45 -3.07
C LEU A 81 0.07 13.13 -2.33
N ASN A 82 -0.07 12.00 -3.05
CA ASN A 82 0.32 10.67 -2.60
C ASN A 82 1.39 10.11 -3.54
N ALA A 83 2.65 10.10 -3.10
CA ALA A 83 3.79 9.58 -3.87
C ALA A 83 3.97 8.05 -3.76
N ARG A 84 2.92 7.33 -3.32
CA ARG A 84 2.96 5.90 -2.99
C ARG A 84 3.21 5.01 -4.20
#